data_AF-A0A7C6MS14-F1
#
_entry.id   AF-A0A7C6MS14-F1
#
_cell.length_a   1.000
_cell.length_b   1.000
_cell.length_c   1.000
_cell.angle_alpha   90.00
_cell.angle_beta   90.00
_cell.angle_gamma   90.00
#
_symmetry.space_group_name_H-M   'P 1'
#
loop_
_entity.id
_entity.type
_entity.pdbx_description
1 polymer ?
#
loop_
_entity_poly.entity_id
_entity_poly.type
_entity_poly.pdbx_seq_one_letter_code
_entity_poly.pdbx_strand_id
1 'polypeptide(L)'
;MIKGLLFDLDGVITDTAIYHYKAWKKLTDELEIPFDEQVNELLKGISREQSLQVILREAKVEGKYSEALLSEFLERKNGYYIEMIGKVTERDILPGI
;
A
#
# COMPACT_ATOMS: atom_id res chain seq x y z
N MET A 1 -33.38 14.44 11.77
CA MET A 1 -33.42 13.23 10.92
C MET A 1 -32.07 13.07 10.25
N ILE A 2 -31.39 11.94 10.45
CA ILE A 2 -30.19 11.58 9.69
C ILE A 2 -30.60 11.29 8.24
N LYS A 3 -29.81 11.77 7.27
CA LYS A 3 -30.10 11.65 5.84
C LYS A 3 -29.21 10.65 5.11
N GLY A 4 -28.12 10.22 5.73
CA GLY A 4 -27.18 9.22 5.23
C GLY A 4 -25.95 9.12 6.12
N LEU A 5 -25.16 8.07 5.91
CA LEU A 5 -23.86 7.82 6.54
C LEU A 5 -22.87 7.48 5.42
N LEU A 6 -21.67 8.07 5.47
CA LEU A 6 -20.57 7.78 4.57
C LEU A 6 -19.43 7.20 5.41
N PHE A 7 -19.02 5.99 5.06
CA PHE A 7 -17.93 5.30 5.73
C PHE A 7 -16.71 5.29 4.82
N ASP A 8 -15.54 5.51 5.41
CA ASP A 8 -14.29 5.09 4.80
C ASP A 8 -14.17 3.56 4.90
N LEU A 9 -13.24 2.96 4.17
CA LEU A 9 -13.00 1.52 4.22
C LEU A 9 -12.01 1.17 5.33
N ASP A 10 -10.82 1.75 5.27
CA ASP A 10 -9.67 1.35 6.08
C ASP A 10 -9.79 1.82 7.52
N GLY A 11 -9.70 0.87 8.45
CA GLY A 11 -9.84 1.15 9.88
C GLY A 11 -11.26 1.48 10.32
N VAL A 12 -12.23 1.47 9.40
CA VAL A 12 -13.65 1.67 9.69
C VAL A 12 -14.45 0.40 9.42
N ILE A 13 -14.41 -0.13 8.20
CA ILE A 13 -15.11 -1.37 7.83
C ILE A 13 -14.20 -2.58 8.03
N THR A 14 -12.94 -2.47 7.63
CA THR A 14 -11.91 -3.52 7.72
C THR A 14 -10.54 -2.88 7.83
N ASP A 15 -9.51 -3.61 8.29
CA ASP A 15 -8.13 -3.13 8.25
C ASP A 15 -7.42 -3.62 6.97
N THR A 16 -7.27 -2.75 5.97
CA THR A 16 -6.46 -3.06 4.78
C THR A 16 -5.07 -2.41 4.77
N ALA A 17 -4.76 -1.57 5.76
CA ALA A 17 -3.49 -0.85 5.83
C ALA A 17 -2.31 -1.83 5.90
N ILE A 18 -2.51 -2.95 6.59
CA ILE A 18 -1.52 -4.04 6.67
C ILE A 18 -1.19 -4.66 5.30
N TYR A 19 -2.15 -4.73 4.37
CA TYR A 19 -1.93 -5.27 3.03
C TYR A 19 -1.17 -4.27 2.14
N HIS A 20 -1.36 -2.97 2.34
CA HIS A 20 -0.55 -1.94 1.68
C HIS A 20 0.93 -2.07 2.07
N TYR A 21 1.21 -2.19 3.36
CA TYR A 21 2.57 -2.41 3.86
C TYR A 21 3.18 -3.70 3.28
N LYS A 22 2.47 -4.82 3.36
CA LYS A 22 2.96 -6.12 2.86
C LYS A 22 3.22 -6.11 1.36
N ALA A 23 2.37 -5.45 0.57
CA ALA A 23 2.54 -5.34 -0.88
C ALA A 23 3.78 -4.50 -1.25
N TRP A 24 4.01 -3.38 -0.55
CA TRP A 24 5.23 -2.60 -0.70
C TRP A 24 6.47 -3.37 -0.24
N LYS A 25 6.38 -4.05 0.91
CA LYS A 25 7.47 -4.88 1.44
C LYS A 25 7.88 -5.97 0.46
N LYS A 26 6.91 -6.69 -0.10
CA LYS A 26 7.17 -7.72 -1.11
C LYS A 26 7.88 -7.17 -2.35
N LEU A 27 7.42 -6.05 -2.89
CA LEU A 27 8.08 -5.41 -4.05
C LEU A 27 9.51 -4.97 -3.71
N THR A 28 9.69 -4.32 -2.57
CA THR A 28 11.00 -3.79 -2.15
C THR A 28 12.00 -4.89 -1.83
N ASP A 29 11.56 -6.00 -1.22
CA ASP A 29 12.39 -7.19 -1.01
C ASP A 29 12.87 -7.81 -2.34
N GLU A 30 12.01 -7.87 -3.36
CA GLU A 30 12.38 -8.36 -4.71
C GLU A 30 13.37 -7.44 -5.42
N LEU A 31 13.35 -6.14 -5.12
CA LEU A 31 14.25 -5.12 -5.68
C LEU A 31 15.50 -4.89 -4.82
N GLU A 32 15.64 -5.64 -3.72
CA GLU A 32 16.70 -5.48 -2.71
C GLU A 32 16.78 -4.04 -2.16
N ILE A 33 15.62 -3.42 -1.99
CA ILE A 33 15.45 -2.07 -1.46
C ILE A 33 15.07 -2.14 0.03
N PRO A 34 15.78 -1.45 0.93
CA PRO A 34 15.38 -1.35 2.32
C PRO A 34 14.00 -0.71 2.45
N PHE A 35 13.09 -1.39 3.14
CA PHE A 35 11.76 -0.90 3.48
C PHE A 35 11.35 -1.45 4.84
N ASP A 36 11.03 -0.53 5.75
CA ASP A 36 10.62 -0.80 7.12
C ASP A 36 9.38 0.01 7.50
N GLU A 37 8.95 -0.11 8.76
CA GLU A 37 7.79 0.61 9.27
C GLU A 37 7.99 2.13 9.26
N GLN A 38 9.21 2.63 9.45
CA GLN A 38 9.50 4.06 9.46
C GLN A 38 9.26 4.67 8.07
N VAL A 39 9.71 3.99 7.01
CA VAL A 39 9.42 4.41 5.63
C VAL A 39 7.92 4.30 5.33
N ASN A 40 7.26 3.24 5.81
CA ASN A 40 5.82 3.05 5.59
C ASN A 40 4.96 4.18 6.19
N GLU A 41 5.34 4.71 7.35
CA GLU A 41 4.64 5.85 7.97
C GLU A 41 4.65 7.09 7.07
N LEU A 42 5.73 7.31 6.30
CA LEU A 42 5.83 8.42 5.33
C LEU A 42 4.88 8.26 4.14
N LEU A 43 4.31 7.06 3.92
CA LEU A 43 3.41 6.77 2.81
C LEU A 43 1.93 7.03 3.14
N LYS A 44 1.62 7.36 4.41
CA LYS A 44 0.24 7.61 4.82
C LYS A 44 -0.31 8.88 4.18
N GLY A 45 -1.47 8.76 3.55
CA GLY A 45 -2.18 9.90 2.95
C GLY A 45 -1.60 10.41 1.62
N ILE A 46 -0.68 9.67 0.99
CA ILE A 46 -0.12 10.02 -0.33
C ILE A 46 -0.47 8.97 -1.39
N SER A 47 -0.35 9.36 -2.66
CA SER A 47 -0.69 8.46 -3.78
C SER A 47 0.29 7.28 -3.91
N ARG A 48 -0.05 6.28 -4.71
CA ARG A 48 0.83 5.12 -4.97
C ARG A 48 2.11 5.53 -5.69
N GLU A 49 2.00 6.44 -6.64
CA GLU A 49 3.11 7.02 -7.39
C GLU A 49 4.03 7.79 -6.44
N GLN A 50 3.45 8.66 -5.59
CA GLN A 50 4.22 9.38 -4.57
C GLN A 50 4.87 8.43 -3.57
N SER A 51 4.18 7.36 -3.18
CA SER A 51 4.72 6.34 -2.28
C SER A 51 5.96 5.66 -2.86
N LEU A 52 5.92 5.26 -4.14
CA LEU A 52 7.08 4.68 -4.81
C LEU A 52 8.25 5.67 -4.84
N GLN A 53 8.00 6.94 -5.13
CA GLN A 53 9.06 7.96 -5.12
C GLN A 53 9.68 8.14 -3.73
N VAL A 54 8.87 8.17 -2.67
CA VAL A 54 9.38 8.23 -1.29
C VAL A 54 10.24 7.01 -0.96
N ILE A 55 9.77 5.80 -1.27
CA ILE A 55 10.54 4.56 -1.03
C ILE A 55 11.90 4.62 -1.73
N LEU A 56 11.94 5.02 -3.00
CA LEU A 56 13.18 5.09 -3.78
C LEU A 56 14.14 6.16 -3.26
N ARG A 57 13.61 7.30 -2.80
CA ARG A 57 14.37 8.39 -2.20
C ARG A 57 14.99 7.97 -0.86
N GLU A 58 14.21 7.40 0.05
CA GLU A 58 14.70 6.96 1.36
C GLU A 58 15.80 5.88 1.21
N ALA A 59 15.66 5.03 0.18
CA ALA A 59 16.69 4.05 -0.19
C ALA A 59 17.86 4.61 -1.01
N LYS A 60 17.87 5.91 -1.34
CA LYS A 60 18.91 6.61 -2.13
C LYS A 60 19.15 6.00 -3.51
N VAL A 61 18.08 5.49 -4.14
CA VAL A 61 18.08 4.90 -5.49
C VAL A 61 17.08 5.59 -6.42
N GLU A 62 16.61 6.78 -6.05
CA GLU A 62 15.84 7.65 -6.94
C GLU A 62 16.58 7.90 -8.26
N GLY A 63 15.86 7.89 -9.38
CA GLY A 63 16.45 8.03 -10.72
C GLY A 63 17.20 6.79 -11.25
N LYS A 64 17.34 5.71 -10.48
CA LYS A 64 17.96 4.45 -10.94
C LYS A 64 17.12 3.72 -12.00
N TYR A 65 15.80 3.93 -11.98
CA TYR A 65 14.84 3.20 -12.80
C TYR A 65 14.19 4.13 -13.83
N SER A 66 13.92 3.58 -15.02
CA SER A 66 13.18 4.27 -16.07
C SER A 66 11.69 4.39 -15.72
N GLU A 67 10.98 5.33 -16.35
CA GLU A 67 9.53 5.48 -16.17
C GLU A 67 8.74 4.20 -16.48
N ALA A 68 9.21 3.41 -17.45
CA ALA A 68 8.61 2.12 -17.79
C ALA A 68 8.73 1.11 -16.63
N LEU A 69 9.90 1.02 -16.00
CA LEU A 69 10.10 0.16 -14.84
C LEU A 69 9.31 0.67 -13.62
N LEU A 70 9.23 1.99 -13.42
CA LEU A 70 8.43 2.55 -12.34
C LEU A 70 6.94 2.21 -12.50
N SER A 71 6.43 2.24 -13.73
CA SER A 71 5.06 1.83 -14.06
C SER A 71 4.85 0.33 -13.79
N GLU A 72 5.78 -0.52 -14.22
CA GLU A 72 5.77 -1.96 -13.94
C GLU A 72 5.76 -2.24 -12.42
N PHE A 73 6.54 -1.50 -11.63
CA PHE A 73 6.59 -1.66 -10.18
C PHE A 73 5.26 -1.33 -9.51
N LEU A 74 4.59 -0.26 -9.96
CA LEU A 74 3.26 0.10 -9.47
C LEU A 74 2.23 -0.98 -9.80
N GLU A 75 2.27 -1.52 -11.02
CA GLU A 75 1.40 -2.61 -11.45
C GLU A 75 1.64 -3.89 -10.63
N ARG A 76 2.90 -4.29 -10.44
CA ARG A 76 3.28 -5.45 -9.63
C ARG A 76 2.83 -5.32 -8.18
N LYS A 77 3.11 -4.17 -7.54
CA LYS A 77 2.63 -3.90 -6.19
C LYS A 77 1.11 -3.98 -6.11
N ASN A 78 0.40 -3.46 -7.12
CA ASN A 78 -1.06 -3.52 -7.17
C ASN A 78 -1.56 -4.97 -7.31
N GLY A 79 -0.90 -5.78 -8.13
CA GLY A 79 -1.18 -7.21 -8.24
C GLY A 79 -1.02 -7.93 -6.89
N TYR A 80 0.07 -7.67 -6.17
CA TYR A 80 0.29 -8.23 -4.83
C TYR A 80 -0.79 -7.80 -3.85
N TYR A 81 -1.18 -6.51 -3.87
CA TYR A 81 -2.26 -6.01 -3.04
C TYR A 81 -3.59 -6.71 -3.34
N ILE A 82 -3.99 -6.82 -4.60
CA ILE A 82 -5.22 -7.50 -5.03
C ILE A 82 -5.24 -8.96 -4.59
N GLU A 83 -4.12 -9.67 -4.76
CA GLU A 83 -4.00 -11.07 -4.31
C GLU A 83 -4.16 -11.19 -2.79
N MET A 84 -3.59 -10.25 -2.03
CA MET A 84 -3.69 -10.25 -0.57
C MET A 84 -5.11 -9.96 -0.09
N ILE A 85 -5.77 -8.93 -0.64
CA ILE A 85 -7.15 -8.61 -0.24
C ILE A 85 -8.16 -9.63 -0.76
N GLY A 86 -7.84 -10.40 -1.79
CA GLY A 86 -8.66 -11.53 -2.25
C GLY A 86 -8.85 -12.63 -1.21
N LYS A 87 -8.10 -12.59 -0.10
CA LYS A 87 -8.20 -13.51 1.04
C LYS A 87 -9.02 -12.94 2.20
N VAL A 88 -9.49 -11.70 2.10
CA VAL A 88 -10.37 -11.05 3.10
C VAL A 88 -11.74 -11.72 3.07
N THR A 89 -12.30 -11.94 4.26
CA THR A 89 -13.56 -12.64 4.47
C THR A 89 -14.47 -11.85 5.42
N GLU A 90 -15.70 -12.32 5.64
CA GLU A 90 -16.63 -11.71 6.61
C GLU A 90 -16.07 -11.65 8.04
N ARG A 91 -15.05 -12.44 8.37
CA ARG A 91 -14.40 -12.43 9.69
C ARG A 91 -13.53 -11.20 9.91
N ASP A 92 -13.16 -10.51 8.83
CA ASP A 92 -12.28 -9.35 8.86
C ASP A 92 -13.07 -8.03 8.97
N ILE A 93 -14.41 -8.10 9.02
CA ILE A 93 -15.28 -6.97 9.33
C ILE A 93 -15.02 -6.53 10.78
N LEU A 94 -14.76 -5.23 10.97
CA LEU A 94 -14.47 -4.68 12.29
C LEU A 94 -15.69 -4.78 13.23
N PRO A 95 -15.48 -5.01 14.54
CA PRO A 95 -16.59 -5.17 15.48
C PRO A 95 -17.54 -3.97 15.50
N GLY A 96 -18.83 -4.22 15.29
CA GLY A 96 -19.88 -3.20 15.35
C GLY A 96 -20.23 -2.53 14.02
N ILE A 97 -19.56 -2.93 12.94
CA ILE A 97 -20.02 -2.74 11.55
C ILE A 97 -21.01 -3.85 11.20
#